data_AF-A0A7S4GJ57-F1
#
_entry.id   AF-A0A7S4GJ57-F1
#
_cell.length_a   1.000
_cell.length_b   1.000
_cell.length_c   1.000
_cell.angle_alpha   90.00
_cell.angle_beta   90.00
_cell.angle_gamma   90.00
#
_symmetry.space_group_name_H-M   'P 1'
#
loop_
_entity.id
_entity.type
_entity.pdbx_description
1 polymer ?
#
loop_
_entity_poly.entity_id
_entity_poly.type
_entity_poly.pdbx_seq_one_letter_code
_entity_poly.pdbx_strand_id
1 'polypeptide(L)'
;ARYLAQALLKNKGLKMLYLSCNNITAEGVYLLAQSLQHNTVLEHLDLYGNDIDSSGVQSLAAALESNMTLKQLDLPQMEPLIRPLLLRNRQAQGGQQTANGSGVPSPLPPHTAPDPFHTD
;
A
#
# COMPACT_ATOMS: atom_id res chain seq x y z
N ALA A 1 -4.94 7.64 22.39
CA ALA A 1 -5.48 7.50 21.02
C ALA A 1 -6.07 8.80 20.44
N ARG A 2 -7.03 9.46 21.11
CA ARG A 2 -7.74 10.65 20.55
C ARG A 2 -6.84 11.82 20.11
N TYR A 3 -5.87 12.20 20.94
CA TYR A 3 -4.91 13.26 20.58
C TYR A 3 -4.00 12.87 19.42
N LEU A 4 -3.59 11.59 19.36
CA LEU A 4 -2.76 11.05 18.28
C LEU A 4 -3.51 11.07 16.95
N ALA A 5 -4.77 10.65 16.94
CA ALA A 5 -5.67 10.71 15.79
C ALA A 5 -5.79 12.15 15.25
N GLN A 6 -6.03 13.12 16.13
CA GLN A 6 -6.10 14.53 15.74
C GLN A 6 -4.77 15.10 15.24
N ALA A 7 -3.65 14.66 15.83
CA ALA A 7 -2.32 15.04 15.36
C ALA A 7 -2.05 14.46 13.96
N LEU A 8 -2.40 13.19 13.72
CA LEU A 8 -2.32 12.55 12.40
C LEU A 8 -3.17 13.26 11.36
N LEU A 9 -4.38 13.68 11.70
CA LEU A 9 -5.26 14.42 10.79
C LEU A 9 -4.60 15.71 10.26
N LYS A 10 -3.90 16.43 11.15
CA LYS A 10 -3.20 17.68 10.81
C LYS A 10 -1.82 17.44 10.20
N ASN A 11 -1.20 16.30 10.48
CA ASN A 11 0.14 16.00 10.01
C ASN A 11 0.12 15.60 8.53
N LYS A 12 0.84 16.36 7.71
CA LYS A 12 0.96 16.15 6.25
C LYS A 12 2.37 15.71 5.82
N GLY A 13 3.22 15.27 6.75
CA GLY A 13 4.58 14.84 6.46
C GLY A 13 4.95 13.46 7.03
N LEU A 14 4.18 12.93 7.98
CA LEU A 14 4.47 11.64 8.60
C LEU A 14 4.12 10.50 7.64
N LYS A 15 5.14 9.75 7.20
CA LYS A 15 4.99 8.61 6.30
C LYS A 15 4.90 7.26 7.01
N MET A 16 5.58 7.11 8.13
CA MET A 16 5.63 5.86 8.89
C MET A 16 5.28 6.14 10.35
N LEU A 17 4.43 5.29 10.93
CA LEU A 17 4.03 5.38 12.31
C LEU A 17 4.05 4.00 12.96
N TYR A 18 4.89 3.84 13.98
CA TYR A 18 5.01 2.62 14.76
C TYR A 18 4.36 2.80 16.12
N LEU A 19 3.34 1.98 16.40
CA LEU A 19 2.57 1.98 17.63
C LEU A 19 2.49 0.58 18.23
N SER A 20 3.42 -0.30 17.92
CA SER A 20 3.43 -1.66 18.47
C SER A 20 3.51 -1.67 19.99
N CYS A 21 2.82 -2.63 20.64
CA CYS A 21 2.80 -2.82 22.09
C CYS A 21 2.40 -1.58 22.93
N ASN A 22 1.46 -0.75 22.44
CA ASN A 22 1.03 0.49 23.12
C ASN A 22 -0.33 0.37 23.84
N ASN A 23 -0.84 -0.85 24.08
CA ASN A 23 -2.15 -1.09 24.71
C ASN A 23 -3.30 -0.30 24.04
N ILE A 24 -3.22 -0.12 22.72
CA ILE A 24 -4.27 0.55 21.95
C ILE A 24 -5.47 -0.40 21.84
N THR A 25 -6.62 0.04 22.35
CA THR A 25 -7.89 -0.68 22.28
C THR A 25 -8.59 -0.47 20.93
N ALA A 26 -9.61 -1.28 20.64
CA ALA A 26 -10.46 -1.13 19.45
C ALA A 26 -11.03 0.29 19.26
N GLU A 27 -11.42 0.97 20.34
CA GLU A 27 -11.88 2.37 20.30
C GLU A 27 -10.76 3.34 19.89
N GLY A 28 -9.54 3.08 20.37
CA GLY A 28 -8.38 3.87 19.97
C GLY A 28 -8.05 3.72 18.48
N VAL A 29 -8.16 2.49 17.96
CA VAL A 29 -8.00 2.18 16.55
C VAL A 29 -9.11 2.82 15.71
N TYR A 30 -10.35 2.82 16.17
CA TYR A 30 -11.47 3.48 15.49
C TYR A 30 -11.20 4.96 15.23
N LEU A 31 -10.70 5.69 16.24
CA LEU A 31 -10.33 7.10 16.12
C LEU A 31 -9.16 7.30 15.15
N LEU A 32 -8.17 6.40 15.19
CA LEU A 32 -7.06 6.40 14.23
C LEU A 32 -7.57 6.17 12.80
N ALA A 33 -8.46 5.21 12.59
CA ALA A 33 -9.04 4.89 11.30
C ALA A 33 -9.79 6.08 10.70
N GLN A 34 -10.62 6.79 11.49
CA GLN A 34 -11.27 8.02 11.03
C GLN A 34 -10.27 9.09 10.57
N SER A 35 -9.16 9.23 11.31
CA SER A 35 -8.13 10.22 10.94
C SER A 35 -7.35 9.78 9.70
N LEU A 36 -7.17 8.47 9.53
CA LEU A 36 -6.50 7.86 8.38
C LEU A 36 -7.27 8.12 7.09
N GLN A 37 -8.60 8.13 7.11
CA GLN A 37 -9.43 8.48 5.93
C GLN A 37 -9.07 9.84 5.33
N HIS A 38 -8.65 10.79 6.17
CA HIS A 38 -8.28 12.14 5.75
C HIS A 38 -6.76 12.35 5.62
N ASN A 39 -5.96 11.45 6.18
CA ASN A 39 -4.51 11.52 6.09
C ASN A 39 -4.04 10.85 4.80
N THR A 40 -3.69 11.65 3.79
CA THR A 40 -3.24 11.19 2.48
C THR A 40 -1.72 11.12 2.36
N VAL A 41 -1.00 10.92 3.46
CA VAL A 41 0.49 10.96 3.45
C VAL A 41 1.09 9.77 4.17
N LEU A 42 0.37 9.18 5.13
CA LEU A 42 0.82 7.99 5.82
C LEU A 42 0.87 6.80 4.86
N GLU A 43 2.03 6.15 4.82
CA GLU A 43 2.35 5.00 3.97
C GLU A 43 2.47 3.69 4.79
N HIS A 44 2.95 3.77 6.04
CA HIS A 44 3.13 2.62 6.92
C HIS A 44 2.54 2.89 8.30
N LEU A 45 1.69 1.99 8.78
CA LEU A 45 1.20 1.97 10.17
C LEU A 45 1.47 0.60 10.82
N ASP A 46 2.17 0.57 11.94
CA ASP A 46 2.37 -0.65 12.74
C ASP A 46 1.57 -0.56 14.04
N LEU A 47 0.68 -1.54 14.24
CA LEU A 47 -0.17 -1.71 15.40
C LEU A 47 0.00 -3.10 16.03
N TYR A 48 1.08 -3.82 15.70
CA TYR A 48 1.34 -5.16 16.21
C TYR A 48 1.44 -5.20 17.74
N GLY A 49 0.92 -6.24 18.39
CA GLY A 49 0.97 -6.37 19.85
C GLY A 49 0.06 -5.39 20.62
N ASN A 50 -0.93 -4.78 19.96
CA ASN A 50 -2.01 -4.05 20.62
C ASN A 50 -3.27 -4.92 20.81
N ASP A 51 -4.17 -4.48 21.68
CA ASP A 51 -5.41 -5.19 22.01
C ASP A 51 -6.56 -4.76 21.08
N ILE A 52 -6.48 -5.23 19.83
CA ILE A 52 -7.36 -4.82 18.74
C ILE A 52 -8.32 -5.97 18.42
N ASP A 53 -9.59 -5.78 18.78
CA ASP A 53 -10.68 -6.67 18.38
C ASP A 53 -11.03 -6.54 16.89
N SER A 54 -11.78 -7.50 16.38
CA SER A 54 -12.30 -7.53 15.00
C SER A 54 -13.08 -6.25 14.62
N SER A 55 -13.73 -5.59 15.57
CA SER A 55 -14.41 -4.31 15.36
C SER A 55 -13.43 -3.16 15.01
N GLY A 56 -12.27 -3.11 15.66
CA GLY A 56 -11.22 -2.13 15.38
C GLY A 56 -10.61 -2.37 14.00
N VAL A 57 -10.42 -3.64 13.65
CA VAL A 57 -9.95 -4.06 12.33
C VAL A 57 -10.94 -3.70 11.21
N GLN A 58 -12.23 -3.95 11.40
CA GLN A 58 -13.27 -3.58 10.43
C GLN A 58 -13.31 -2.06 10.20
N SER A 59 -13.08 -1.28 11.27
CA SER A 59 -12.99 0.17 11.18
C SER A 59 -11.78 0.62 10.36
N LEU A 60 -10.63 -0.03 10.51
CA LEU A 60 -9.44 0.19 9.66
C LEU A 60 -9.71 -0.18 8.20
N ALA A 61 -10.39 -1.28 7.93
CA ALA A 61 -10.74 -1.70 6.58
C ALA A 61 -11.63 -0.64 5.91
N ALA A 62 -12.68 -0.17 6.59
CA ALA A 62 -13.54 0.91 6.08
C ALA A 62 -12.76 2.21 5.82
N ALA A 63 -11.77 2.52 6.66
CA ALA A 63 -10.91 3.68 6.43
C ALA A 63 -10.01 3.54 5.20
N LEU A 64 -9.50 2.34 4.95
CA LEU A 64 -8.67 2.01 3.80
C LEU A 64 -9.45 2.00 2.47
N GLU A 65 -10.78 1.86 2.50
CA GLU A 65 -11.59 2.02 1.28
C GLU A 65 -11.51 3.45 0.71
N SER A 66 -11.38 4.44 1.59
CA SER A 66 -11.23 5.85 1.21
C SER A 66 -9.77 6.29 1.09
N ASN A 67 -8.88 5.69 1.89
CA ASN A 67 -7.45 6.02 1.90
C ASN A 67 -6.68 5.21 0.85
N MET A 68 -6.07 5.91 -0.13
CA MET A 68 -5.25 5.28 -1.17
C MET A 68 -3.73 5.42 -0.98
N THR A 69 -3.28 5.83 0.21
CA THR A 69 -1.85 6.14 0.46
C THR A 69 -1.18 5.14 1.38
N LEU A 70 -1.94 4.49 2.27
CA LEU A 70 -1.40 3.47 3.17
C LEU A 70 -1.04 2.21 2.38
N LYS A 71 0.23 1.82 2.41
CA LYS A 71 0.80 0.68 1.68
C LYS A 71 1.07 -0.52 2.57
N GLN A 72 1.26 -0.27 3.86
CA GLN A 72 1.60 -1.30 4.84
C GLN A 72 0.88 -1.03 6.15
N LEU A 73 0.24 -2.08 6.67
CA LEU A 73 -0.46 -2.08 7.94
C LEU A 73 -0.13 -3.38 8.66
N ASP A 74 0.59 -3.28 9.78
CA ASP A 74 0.92 -4.41 10.62
C ASP A 74 -0.07 -4.47 11.79
N LEU A 75 -0.73 -5.61 11.97
CA LEU A 75 -1.76 -5.84 12.99
C LEU A 75 -1.46 -7.15 13.73
N PRO A 76 -1.90 -7.31 14.99
CA PRO A 76 -1.73 -8.55 15.74
C PRO A 76 -2.45 -9.74 15.08
N GLN A 77 -3.57 -9.47 14.39
CA GLN A 77 -4.36 -10.43 13.63
C GLN A 77 -4.52 -9.87 12.21
N MET A 78 -4.01 -10.59 11.20
CA MET A 78 -4.12 -10.14 9.82
C MET A 78 -5.45 -10.58 9.21
N GLU A 79 -6.37 -9.64 9.12
CA GLU A 79 -7.69 -9.85 8.54
C GLU A 79 -7.62 -9.91 7.01
N PRO A 80 -8.26 -10.90 6.35
CA PRO A 80 -8.19 -11.06 4.90
C PRO A 80 -8.79 -9.89 4.11
N LEU A 81 -9.66 -9.08 4.73
CA LEU A 81 -10.29 -7.90 4.12
C LEU A 81 -9.32 -6.72 3.91
N ILE A 82 -8.29 -6.58 4.73
CA ILE A 82 -7.35 -5.44 4.65
C ILE A 82 -6.31 -5.64 3.54
N ARG A 83 -5.86 -6.89 3.34
CA ARG A 83 -4.84 -7.26 2.35
C ARG A 83 -5.11 -6.71 0.94
N PRO A 84 -6.31 -6.91 0.32
CA PRO A 84 -6.56 -6.41 -1.03
C PRO A 84 -6.54 -4.88 -1.12
N LEU A 85 -6.95 -4.17 -0.05
CA LEU A 85 -6.93 -2.71 -0.02
C LEU A 85 -5.49 -2.17 0.00
N LEU A 86 -4.61 -2.75 0.80
CA LEU A 86 -3.19 -2.37 0.82
C LEU A 86 -2.51 -2.67 -0.53
N LEU A 87 -2.85 -3.81 -1.15
CA LEU A 87 -2.31 -4.16 -2.46
C LEU A 87 -2.74 -3.14 -3.53
N ARG A 88 -4.02 -2.75 -3.53
CA ARG A 88 -4.54 -1.68 -4.40
C ARG A 88 -3.77 -0.37 -4.20
N ASN A 89 -3.49 0.03 -2.97
CA ASN A 89 -2.78 1.28 -2.68
C ASN A 89 -1.32 1.24 -3.15
N ARG A 90 -0.65 0.09 -3.02
CA ARG A 90 0.68 -0.13 -3.58
C ARG A 90 0.69 -0.02 -5.10
N GLN A 91 -0.32 -0.57 -5.77
CA GLN A 91 -0.47 -0.51 -7.23
C GLN A 91 -0.83 0.90 -7.72
N ALA A 92 -1.66 1.64 -6.99
CA ALA A 92 -2.08 3.00 -7.35
C ALA A 92 -0.91 4.00 -7.44
N GLN A 93 0.20 3.76 -6.72
CA GLN A 93 1.43 4.55 -6.81
C GLN A 93 2.54 3.85 -7.61
N GLY A 94 2.29 2.63 -8.08
CA GLY A 94 3.17 1.81 -8.90
C GLY A 94 2.91 1.98 -10.39
N GLY A 95 2.86 3.22 -10.87
CA GLY A 95 2.93 3.53 -12.30
C GLY A 95 4.36 3.37 -12.82
N GLN A 96 4.97 2.20 -12.66
CA GLN A 96 6.08 1.65 -13.44
C GLN A 96 6.51 0.30 -12.85
N GLN A 97 6.63 -0.70 -13.74
CA GLN A 97 7.21 -2.04 -13.55
C GLN A 97 6.33 -3.15 -12.95
N THR A 98 5.36 -3.59 -13.77
CA THR A 98 5.28 -5.01 -14.19
C THR A 98 5.15 -5.10 -15.71
N ALA A 99 6.04 -4.43 -16.44
CA ALA A 99 6.35 -4.80 -17.82
C ALA A 99 7.72 -5.47 -17.76
N ASN A 100 7.70 -6.80 -17.77
CA ASN A 100 8.77 -7.78 -18.03
C ASN A 100 8.29 -9.09 -17.35
N GLY A 101 7.95 -10.16 -18.03
CA GLY A 101 8.17 -10.53 -19.42
C GLY A 101 8.21 -12.04 -19.45
N SER A 102 7.06 -12.69 -19.65
CA SER A 102 7.03 -14.06 -20.17
C SER A 102 7.47 -13.99 -21.64
N GLY A 103 8.77 -13.78 -21.82
CA GLY A 103 9.42 -13.72 -23.12
C GLY A 103 9.46 -15.11 -23.72
N VAL A 104 8.47 -15.43 -24.55
CA VAL A 104 8.78 -16.14 -25.79
C VAL A 104 9.35 -15.08 -26.73
N PRO A 105 10.64 -15.12 -27.08
CA PRO A 105 11.16 -14.22 -28.10
C PRO A 105 10.58 -14.66 -29.44
N SER A 106 9.68 -13.87 -30.00
CA SER A 106 9.35 -13.92 -31.42
C SER A 106 10.64 -13.67 -32.22
N PRO A 107 11.04 -14.55 -33.15
CA PRO A 107 12.25 -14.33 -33.93
C PRO A 107 12.03 -13.15 -34.91
N LEU A 108 12.97 -12.21 -34.89
CA LEU A 108 13.09 -11.14 -35.88
C LEU A 108 13.21 -11.72 -37.30
N PRO A 109 12.67 -11.04 -38.34
CA PRO A 109 12.90 -11.45 -39.72
C PRO A 109 14.38 -11.21 -40.10
N PRO A 110 15.00 -12.07 -40.93
CA PRO A 110 16.35 -11.84 -41.40
C PRO A 110 16.38 -10.60 -42.29
N HIS A 111 17.17 -9.62 -41.87
CA HIS A 111 17.57 -8.48 -42.68
C HIS A 111 18.40 -9.01 -43.86
N THR A 112 17.86 -8.86 -45.07
CA THR A 112 18.57 -8.99 -46.33
C THR A 112 19.78 -8.05 -46.32
N ALA A 113 20.99 -8.59 -46.27
CA ALA A 113 22.19 -7.85 -46.59
C ALA A 113 22.26 -7.68 -48.12
N PRO A 114 22.65 -6.50 -48.64
CA PRO A 114 23.04 -6.38 -50.04
C PRO A 114 24.48 -6.89 -50.23
N ASP A 115 24.67 -7.85 -51.13
CA ASP A 115 25.99 -8.30 -51.60
C ASP A 115 26.71 -7.16 -52.34
N PRO A 116 28.00 -6.86 -52.05
CA PRO A 116 28.73 -5.77 -52.68
C PRO A 116 29.56 -6.15 -53.93
N PHE A 117 29.25 -7.24 -54.63
CA PHE A 117 29.97 -7.59 -55.86
C PHE A 117 29.07 -8.22 -56.94
N HIS A 118 28.49 -7.38 -57.80
CA HIS A 118 28.28 -7.73 -59.19
C HIS A 118 28.40 -6.48 -60.06
N THR A 119 29.48 -6.40 -60.82
CA THR A 119 29.64 -5.48 -61.94
C THR A 119 30.16 -6.33 -63.09
N ASP A 120 29.34 -6.39 -64.16
CA ASP A 120 29.56 -6.94 -65.51
C ASP A 120 30.28 -8.29 -65.67
#